data_AF-D4ZJW5-F1
#
_entry.id   AF-D4ZJW5-F1
#
_cell.length_a   1.000
_cell.length_b   1.000
_cell.length_c   1.000
_cell.angle_alpha   90.00
_cell.angle_beta   90.00
_cell.angle_gamma   90.00
#
_symmetry.space_group_name_H-M   'P 1'
#
loop_
_entity.id
_entity.type
_entity.pdbx_description
1 polymer ?
#
loop_
_entity_poly.entity_id
_entity_poly.type
_entity_poly.pdbx_seq_one_letter_code
_entity_poly.pdbx_strand_id
1 'polypeptide(L)'
;MTHTNRYIQEQGMLEKIFIYTIAGFVVILKWLAIVLAPTLALGMVGLIISDIRDVMDMKLIFILMSLGALIGAILAETIRRKYGLIEFDGKLIGHPDIDGHNVLATKSTNS
;
A
#
# COMPACT_ATOMS: atom_id res chain seq x y z
N MET A 1 -5.41 47.39 -5.90
CA MET A 1 -4.44 46.29 -6.12
C MET A 1 -4.35 45.28 -4.98
N THR A 2 -4.97 45.53 -3.82
CA THR A 2 -4.96 44.62 -2.65
C THR A 2 -5.98 43.48 -2.71
N HIS A 3 -7.07 43.61 -3.47
CA HIS A 3 -8.11 42.58 -3.57
C HIS A 3 -7.66 41.37 -4.41
N THR A 4 -7.02 41.58 -5.56
CA THR A 4 -6.56 40.51 -6.44
C THR A 4 -5.53 39.59 -5.79
N ASN A 5 -4.69 40.14 -4.89
CA ASN A 5 -3.66 39.37 -4.17
C ASN A 5 -4.28 38.40 -3.14
N ARG A 6 -5.38 38.80 -2.48
CA ARG A 6 -6.09 37.91 -1.54
C ARG A 6 -6.73 36.70 -2.23
N TYR A 7 -7.34 36.90 -3.39
CA TYR A 7 -7.96 35.79 -4.14
C TYR A 7 -6.93 34.75 -4.60
N ILE A 8 -5.76 35.19 -5.05
CA ILE A 8 -4.67 34.28 -5.43
C ILE A 8 -4.12 33.52 -4.21
N GLN A 9 -4.05 34.18 -3.05
CA GLN A 9 -3.64 33.54 -1.80
C GLN A 9 -4.66 32.51 -1.29
N GLU A 10 -5.95 32.82 -1.34
CA GLU A 10 -7.02 31.91 -0.92
C GLU A 10 -7.15 30.71 -1.87
N GLN A 11 -7.07 30.94 -3.19
CA GLN A 11 -7.07 29.87 -4.19
C GLN A 11 -5.88 28.91 -3.97
N GLY A 12 -4.67 29.45 -3.80
CA GLY A 12 -3.49 28.63 -3.52
C GLY A 12 -3.54 27.91 -2.17
N MET A 13 -4.32 28.41 -1.20
CA MET A 13 -4.54 27.73 0.08
C MET A 13 -5.50 26.55 -0.06
N LEU A 14 -6.60 26.73 -0.80
CA LEU A 14 -7.59 25.69 -1.07
C LEU A 14 -6.98 24.52 -1.85
N GLU A 15 -6.18 24.81 -2.87
CA GLU A 15 -5.46 23.77 -3.63
C GLU A 15 -4.55 22.93 -2.73
N LYS A 16 -3.78 23.58 -1.84
CA LYS A 16 -2.92 22.86 -0.89
C LYS A 16 -3.70 21.97 0.04
N ILE A 17 -4.80 22.46 0.64
CA ILE A 17 -5.65 21.67 1.54
C ILE A 17 -6.17 20.43 0.82
N PHE A 18 -6.70 20.60 -0.40
CA PHE A 18 -7.20 19.50 -1.21
C PHE A 18 -6.13 18.43 -1.48
N ILE A 19 -4.93 18.86 -1.89
CA ILE A 19 -3.80 17.96 -2.13
C ILE A 19 -3.42 17.20 -0.86
N TYR A 20 -3.33 17.88 0.29
CA TYR A 20 -3.00 17.22 1.56
C TYR A 20 -4.06 16.19 1.98
N THR A 21 -5.35 16.49 1.80
CA THR A 21 -6.43 15.56 2.11
C THR A 21 -6.35 14.31 1.24
N ILE A 22 -6.16 14.47 -0.07
CA ILE A 22 -6.03 13.33 -0.99
C ILE A 22 -4.78 12.52 -0.65
N ALA A 23 -3.64 13.17 -0.43
CA ALA A 23 -2.39 12.49 -0.08
C ALA A 23 -2.55 11.66 1.20
N GLY A 24 -3.18 12.23 2.24
CA GLY A 24 -3.49 11.51 3.47
C GLY A 24 -4.40 10.31 3.24
N PHE A 25 -5.46 10.48 2.44
CA PHE A 25 -6.38 9.40 2.10
C PHE A 25 -5.69 8.24 1.36
N VAL A 26 -4.86 8.54 0.37
CA VAL A 26 -4.10 7.54 -0.40
C VAL A 26 -3.14 6.78 0.52
N VAL A 27 -2.47 7.46 1.46
CA VAL A 27 -1.58 6.81 2.43
C VAL A 27 -2.36 5.83 3.32
N ILE A 28 -3.56 6.20 3.78
CA ILE A 28 -4.41 5.31 4.59
C ILE A 28 -4.85 4.09 3.77
N LEU A 29 -5.29 4.29 2.52
CA LEU A 29 -5.68 3.19 1.64
C LEU A 29 -4.54 2.20 1.39
N LYS A 30 -3.34 2.71 1.12
CA LYS A 30 -2.16 1.87 0.93
C LYS A 30 -1.78 1.11 2.21
N TRP A 31 -1.88 1.75 3.37
CA TRP A 31 -1.67 1.09 4.65
C TRP A 31 -2.65 -0.07 4.83
N LEU A 32 -3.94 0.18 4.57
CA LEU A 32 -4.98 -0.84 4.65
C LEU A 32 -4.75 -2.00 3.67
N ALA A 33 -4.31 -1.71 2.44
CA ALA A 33 -4.01 -2.73 1.44
C ALA A 33 -2.90 -3.70 1.92
N ILE A 34 -1.85 -3.17 2.56
CA ILE A 34 -0.79 -3.99 3.16
C ILE A 34 -1.32 -4.87 4.28
N VAL A 35 -2.24 -4.35 5.12
CA VAL A 35 -2.86 -5.15 6.20
C VAL A 35 -3.76 -6.26 5.64
N LEU A 36 -4.49 -5.98 4.57
CA LEU A 36 -5.44 -6.92 3.99
C LEU A 36 -4.74 -8.15 3.40
N ALA A 37 -3.54 -8.02 2.85
CA ALA A 37 -2.82 -9.14 2.24
C ALA A 37 -2.62 -10.35 3.19
N PRO A 38 -1.97 -10.22 4.36
CA PRO A 38 -1.84 -11.32 5.33
C PRO A 38 -3.17 -11.69 6.00
N THR A 39 -4.11 -10.75 6.15
CA THR A 39 -5.45 -11.03 6.69
C THR A 39 -6.22 -12.01 5.80
N LEU A 40 -6.26 -11.73 4.50
CA LEU A 40 -6.91 -12.58 3.50
C LEU A 40 -6.17 -13.90 3.31
N ALA A 41 -4.83 -13.88 3.31
CA ALA A 41 -4.04 -15.10 3.21
C ALA A 41 -4.33 -16.08 4.36
N LEU A 42 -4.32 -15.61 5.61
CA LEU A 42 -4.66 -16.47 6.76
C LEU A 42 -6.15 -16.82 6.82
N GLY A 43 -7.03 -15.92 6.39
CA GLY A 43 -8.46 -16.22 6.22
C GLY A 43 -8.69 -17.39 5.24
N MET A 44 -8.00 -17.38 4.10
CA MET A 44 -8.04 -18.50 3.14
C MET A 44 -7.52 -19.79 3.74
N VAL A 45 -6.43 -19.75 4.51
CA VAL A 45 -5.94 -20.94 5.24
C VAL A 45 -7.01 -21.48 6.19
N GLY A 46 -7.73 -20.61 6.90
CA GLY A 46 -8.84 -21.02 7.77
C GLY A 46 -9.99 -21.69 7.02
N LEU A 47 -10.33 -21.17 5.83
CA LEU A 47 -11.34 -21.77 4.95
C LEU A 47 -10.89 -23.15 4.45
N ILE A 48 -9.64 -23.28 3.99
CA ILE A 48 -9.08 -24.56 3.53
C ILE A 48 -9.08 -25.60 4.65
N ILE A 49 -8.70 -25.23 5.87
CA ILE A 49 -8.74 -26.15 7.02
C ILE A 49 -10.17 -26.60 7.32
N SER A 50 -11.14 -25.69 7.20
CA SER A 50 -12.56 -25.98 7.44
C SER A 50 -13.12 -26.94 6.39
N ASP A 51 -12.74 -26.76 5.12
CA ASP A 51 -13.08 -27.65 4.01
C ASP A 51 -12.49 -29.06 4.20
N ILE A 52 -11.20 -29.16 4.56
CA ILE A 52 -10.53 -30.45 4.84
C ILE A 52 -11.19 -31.21 6.01
N ARG A 53 -11.73 -30.48 6.99
CA ARG A 53 -12.40 -31.06 8.16
C ARG A 53 -13.88 -31.36 7.93
N ASP A 54 -14.43 -30.97 6.79
CA ASP A 54 -15.86 -31.05 6.46
C ASP A 54 -16.76 -30.38 7.52
N VAL A 55 -16.20 -29.38 8.24
CA VAL A 55 -16.86 -28.65 9.31
C VAL A 55 -16.46 -27.18 9.21
N MET A 56 -17.46 -26.32 9.04
CA MET A 56 -17.27 -24.87 9.00
C MET A 56 -17.02 -24.32 10.42
N ASP A 57 -15.74 -24.22 10.81
CA ASP A 57 -15.34 -23.63 12.09
C ASP A 57 -15.10 -22.11 11.94
N MET A 58 -16.19 -21.36 12.13
CA MET A 58 -16.14 -19.89 12.11
C MET A 58 -15.16 -19.32 13.14
N LYS A 59 -14.94 -19.97 14.28
CA LYS A 59 -14.03 -19.48 15.32
C LYS A 59 -12.58 -19.55 14.82
N LEU A 60 -12.21 -20.65 14.19
CA LEU A 60 -10.88 -20.82 13.59
C LEU A 60 -10.61 -19.74 12.54
N ILE A 61 -11.57 -19.50 11.65
CA ILE A 61 -11.45 -18.49 10.59
C ILE A 61 -11.25 -17.10 11.21
N PHE A 62 -12.08 -16.72 12.19
CA PHE A 62 -11.95 -15.42 12.85
C PHE A 62 -10.62 -15.26 13.59
N ILE A 63 -10.12 -16.31 14.25
CA ILE A 63 -8.81 -16.28 14.93
C ILE A 63 -7.70 -16.05 13.91
N LEU A 64 -7.69 -16.81 12.81
CA LEU A 64 -6.68 -16.68 11.76
C LEU A 64 -6.73 -15.32 11.05
N MET A 65 -7.92 -14.82 10.73
CA MET A 65 -8.08 -13.47 10.17
C MET A 65 -7.61 -12.39 11.14
N SER A 66 -7.94 -12.51 12.43
CA SER A 66 -7.49 -11.55 13.45
C SER A 66 -5.97 -11.56 13.60
N LEU A 67 -5.36 -12.76 13.57
CA LEU A 67 -3.90 -12.91 13.58
C LEU A 67 -3.27 -12.25 12.34
N GLY A 68 -3.88 -12.46 11.16
CA GLY A 68 -3.44 -11.87 9.90
C GLY A 68 -3.56 -10.35 9.89
N ALA A 69 -4.62 -9.81 10.48
CA ALA A 69 -4.80 -8.38 10.65
C ALA A 69 -3.74 -7.77 11.59
N LEU A 70 -3.40 -8.45 12.69
CA LEU A 70 -2.34 -8.01 13.61
C LEU A 70 -0.97 -8.02 12.93
N ILE A 71 -0.62 -9.13 12.28
CA ILE A 71 0.64 -9.26 11.53
C ILE A 71 0.69 -8.20 10.42
N GLY A 72 -0.40 -8.03 9.68
CA GLY A 72 -0.54 -7.02 8.65
C GLY A 72 -0.36 -5.61 9.17
N ALA A 73 -0.98 -5.27 10.30
CA ALA A 73 -0.84 -3.95 10.93
C ALA A 73 0.61 -3.67 11.35
N ILE A 74 1.30 -4.66 11.95
CA ILE A 74 2.72 -4.53 12.32
C ILE A 74 3.59 -4.35 11.08
N LEU A 75 3.35 -5.13 10.02
CA LEU A 75 4.07 -5.02 8.75
C LEU A 75 3.84 -3.66 8.09
N ALA A 76 2.58 -3.22 7.99
CA ALA A 76 2.21 -1.96 7.40
C ALA A 76 2.85 -0.78 8.15
N GLU A 77 2.85 -0.83 9.48
CA GLU A 77 3.51 0.17 10.32
C GLU A 77 5.05 0.12 10.20
N THR A 78 5.63 -1.07 10.07
CA THR A 78 7.08 -1.23 9.85
C THR A 78 7.49 -0.66 8.49
N ILE A 79 6.73 -0.93 7.42
CA ILE A 79 6.98 -0.38 6.08
C ILE A 79 6.82 1.14 6.10
N ARG A 80 5.79 1.66 6.78
CA ARG A 80 5.57 3.09 6.98
C ARG A 80 6.77 3.78 7.62
N ARG A 81 7.33 3.16 8.67
CA ARG A 81 8.47 3.73 9.42
C ARG A 81 9.80 3.60 8.68
N LYS A 82 10.02 2.51 7.94
CA LYS A 82 11.32 2.24 7.29
C LYS A 82 11.49 2.91 5.94
N TYR A 83 10.45 2.92 5.11
CA TYR A 83 10.56 3.34 3.70
C TYR A 83 9.63 4.48 3.35
N GLY A 84 8.55 4.69 4.11
CA GLY A 84 7.44 5.53 3.68
C GLY A 84 6.61 4.83 2.60
N LEU A 85 5.28 4.91 2.71
CA LEU A 85 4.35 4.16 1.85
C LEU A 85 4.46 4.52 0.36
N ILE A 86 4.93 5.73 0.05
CA ILE A 86 5.04 6.22 -1.32
C ILE A 86 6.32 5.68 -1.98
N GLU A 87 7.43 5.61 -1.23
CA GLU A 87 8.70 5.07 -1.74
C GLU A 87 8.65 3.54 -1.89
N PHE A 88 7.84 2.86 -1.08
CA PHE A 88 7.62 1.42 -1.18
C PHE A 88 7.00 1.02 -2.52
N ASP A 89 5.87 1.64 -2.91
CA ASP A 89 5.26 1.36 -4.22
C ASP A 89 6.16 1.84 -5.37
N GLY A 90 6.88 2.95 -5.19
CA GLY A 90 7.88 3.41 -6.15
C GLY A 90 9.00 2.40 -6.36
N LYS A 91 9.46 1.70 -5.31
CA LYS A 91 10.47 0.64 -5.40
C LYS A 91 9.93 -0.68 -5.95
N LEU A 92 8.64 -0.97 -5.77
CA LEU A 92 8.00 -2.13 -6.43
C LEU A 92 7.85 -1.88 -7.93
N ILE A 93 7.43 -0.68 -8.34
CA ILE A 93 7.21 -0.35 -9.76
C ILE A 93 8.55 -0.11 -10.48
N GLY A 94 9.50 0.58 -9.84
CA GLY A 94 10.81 0.89 -10.40
C GLY A 94 11.88 -0.16 -10.14
N HIS A 95 11.51 -1.42 -9.87
CA HIS A 95 12.51 -2.47 -9.68
C HIS A 95 13.22 -2.74 -11.01
N PRO A 96 14.57 -2.74 -11.06
CA PRO A 96 15.32 -2.89 -12.31
C PRO A 96 15.05 -4.22 -13.04
N ASP A 97 14.56 -5.23 -12.33
CA ASP A 97 14.14 -6.51 -12.90
C ASP A 97 12.83 -6.43 -13.71
N ILE A 98 11.97 -5.43 -13.44
CA ILE A 98 10.71 -5.19 -14.14
C ILE A 98 10.89 -4.18 -15.28
N ASP A 99 11.78 -3.20 -15.10
CA ASP A 99 11.90 -2.03 -15.99
C ASP A 99 12.92 -2.22 -17.14
N GLY A 100 13.56 -3.39 -17.28
CA GLY A 100 14.30 -3.80 -18.49
C GLY A 100 15.51 -2.94 -18.92
N HIS A 101 15.82 -1.87 -18.20
CA HIS A 101 16.80 -0.85 -18.60
C HIS A 101 18.24 -1.40 -18.73
N ASN A 102 18.54 -2.52 -18.08
CA ASN A 102 19.87 -3.15 -18.12
C ASN A 102 20.14 -3.94 -19.41
N VAL A 103 19.09 -4.32 -20.17
CA VAL A 103 19.22 -5.10 -21.41
C VAL A 103 19.59 -4.22 -22.61
N LEU A 104 19.24 -2.92 -22.56
CA LEU A 104 19.54 -1.97 -23.64
C LEU A 104 20.96 -1.40 -23.55
N ALA A 105 21.51 -1.24 -22.34
CA ALA A 105 22.86 -0.72 -22.14
C ALA A 105 23.96 -1.69 -22.60
N THR A 106 23.76 -3.00 -22.46
CA THR A 106 24.73 -4.03 -22.85
C THR A 106 24.71 -4.35 -24.34
N LYS A 107 23.62 -4.05 -25.05
CA LYS A 107 23.51 -4.29 -26.50
C LYS A 107 24.20 -3.21 -27.34
N SER A 108 24.38 -2.00 -26.81
CA SER A 108 25.03 -0.87 -27.52
C SER A 108 26.56 -0.90 -27.47
N THR A 109 27.17 -1.68 -26.57
CA THR A 109 28.64 -1.76 -26.42
C THR A 109 29.27 -2.92 -27.19
N ASN A 110 28.44 -3.79 -27.78
CA ASN A 110 28.87 -4.97 -28.52
C ASN A 110 28.47 -4.95 -30.01
N SER A 111 28.08 -3.78 -30.56
CA SER A 111 27.82 -3.57 -31.99
C SER A 111 28.82 -2.61 -32.61
#